data_AF-A0A4Q4SVX1-F1
#
_entry.id   AF-A0A4Q4SVX1-F1
#
_cell.length_a   1.000
_cell.length_b   1.000
_cell.length_c   1.000
_cell.angle_alpha   90.00
_cell.angle_beta   90.00
_cell.angle_gamma   90.00
#
_symmetry.space_group_name_H-M   'P 1'
#
loop_
_entity.id
_entity.type
_entity.pdbx_description
1 polymer ?
#
loop_
_entity_poly.entity_id
_entity_poly.type
_entity_poly.pdbx_seq_one_letter_code
_entity_poly.pdbx_strand_id
1 'polypeptide(L)'
;MQDTQKNPNSYDDYTIAMVCAMSFEMSAGDPNIYVFGTLSGHNVVFVCLPGNQGKGSAATVATNLARTFLFIKWRFFVGIGGGVPTDKYDIRLGDVVVSMPDGQYGGVVQYDLGKDITDDFVLKGFLWPPPPRLRSAVEMMRLDHLISENKVDEFLSAML
;
A
#
# COMPACT_ATOMS: atom_id res chain seq x y z
N MET A 1 -19.84 36.21 -11.60
CA MET A 1 -18.98 35.22 -12.28
C MET A 1 -19.51 33.86 -11.85
N GLN A 2 -19.85 33.01 -12.82
CA GLN A 2 -20.57 31.76 -12.58
C GLN A 2 -19.69 30.80 -11.79
N ASP A 3 -20.21 30.31 -10.66
CA ASP A 3 -19.70 29.14 -9.96
C ASP A 3 -19.74 27.96 -10.93
N THR A 4 -18.58 27.55 -11.41
CA THR A 4 -18.43 26.31 -12.18
C THR A 4 -18.66 25.15 -11.23
N GLN A 5 -19.87 24.59 -11.32
CA GLN A 5 -20.27 23.35 -10.68
C GLN A 5 -19.29 22.24 -11.10
N LYS A 6 -18.30 21.96 -10.24
CA LYS A 6 -17.26 20.96 -10.46
C LYS A 6 -17.95 19.62 -10.68
N ASN A 7 -17.70 18.98 -11.83
CA ASN A 7 -18.31 17.70 -12.16
C ASN A 7 -17.89 16.67 -11.08
N PRO A 8 -18.81 16.16 -10.25
CA PRO A 8 -18.47 15.41 -9.02
C PRO A 8 -17.81 14.04 -9.28
N ASN A 9 -17.67 13.64 -10.55
CA ASN A 9 -17.17 12.34 -10.99
C ASN A 9 -15.86 12.42 -11.80
N SER A 10 -15.11 13.52 -11.77
CA SER A 10 -13.79 13.50 -12.41
C SER A 10 -12.79 12.75 -11.53
N TYR A 11 -12.38 11.56 -11.98
CA TYR A 11 -11.30 10.78 -11.36
C TYR A 11 -9.94 11.51 -11.40
N ASP A 12 -9.84 12.61 -12.13
CA ASP A 12 -8.64 13.43 -12.27
C ASP A 12 -8.23 14.16 -10.99
N ASP A 13 -9.18 14.34 -10.07
CA ASP A 13 -8.92 15.01 -8.79
C ASP A 13 -8.16 14.11 -7.79
N TYR A 14 -8.06 12.79 -8.03
CA TYR A 14 -7.45 11.83 -7.11
C TYR A 14 -5.96 11.61 -7.42
N THR A 15 -5.12 11.72 -6.40
CA THR A 15 -3.66 11.65 -6.57
C THR A 15 -3.00 10.51 -5.80
N ILE A 16 -3.73 9.89 -4.87
CA ILE A 16 -3.25 8.79 -4.03
C ILE A 16 -4.25 7.64 -4.10
N ALA A 17 -3.75 6.43 -4.30
CA ALA A 17 -4.50 5.19 -4.16
C ALA A 17 -4.03 4.37 -2.97
N MET A 18 -4.97 3.72 -2.30
CA MET A 18 -4.74 2.71 -1.28
C MET A 18 -5.41 1.40 -1.71
N VAL A 19 -4.60 0.40 -2.03
CA VAL A 19 -5.06 -0.96 -2.30
C VAL A 19 -5.04 -1.73 -0.98
N CYS A 20 -6.22 -2.13 -0.51
CA CYS A 20 -6.37 -2.93 0.69
C CYS A 20 -6.43 -4.42 0.34
N ALA A 21 -5.62 -5.23 1.02
CA ALA A 21 -5.60 -6.68 0.85
C ALA A 21 -6.87 -7.40 1.36
N MET A 22 -7.81 -6.69 2.01
CA MET A 22 -9.07 -7.27 2.48
C MET A 22 -10.09 -7.36 1.36
N SER A 23 -10.89 -8.42 1.41
CA SER A 23 -11.86 -8.77 0.37
C SER A 23 -13.23 -8.12 0.59
N PHE A 24 -13.89 -7.72 -0.50
CA PHE A 24 -15.31 -7.38 -0.53
C PHE A 24 -15.97 -8.07 -1.74
N GLU A 25 -17.24 -8.46 -1.64
CA GLU A 25 -17.97 -9.11 -2.75
C GLU A 25 -18.36 -8.10 -3.85
N MET A 26 -18.27 -8.49 -5.13
CA MET A 26 -18.37 -7.56 -6.27
C MET A 26 -19.34 -8.07 -7.38
N SER A 27 -19.86 -7.15 -8.22
CA SER A 27 -20.71 -7.43 -9.40
C SER A 27 -20.11 -6.85 -10.70
N ALA A 28 -20.69 -7.16 -11.88
CA ALA A 28 -20.03 -7.06 -13.20
C ALA A 28 -19.76 -5.63 -13.73
N GLY A 29 -18.50 -5.33 -14.11
CA GLY A 29 -17.97 -4.04 -14.61
C GLY A 29 -16.43 -3.96 -14.50
N ASP A 30 -15.81 -2.77 -14.39
CA ASP A 30 -14.56 -2.68 -13.59
C ASP A 30 -14.99 -3.20 -12.22
N PRO A 31 -14.59 -4.43 -11.84
CA PRO A 31 -15.25 -5.07 -10.74
C PRO A 31 -14.92 -4.32 -9.45
N ASN A 32 -13.86 -3.50 -9.43
CA ASN A 32 -13.34 -2.83 -8.25
C ASN A 32 -14.36 -1.89 -7.61
N ILE A 33 -14.58 -2.07 -6.32
CA ILE A 33 -15.29 -1.11 -5.49
C ILE A 33 -14.28 -0.07 -5.02
N TYR A 34 -14.49 1.17 -5.45
CA TYR A 34 -13.70 2.32 -5.04
C TYR A 34 -14.42 3.09 -3.94
N VAL A 35 -13.72 3.33 -2.83
CA VAL A 35 -14.17 4.22 -1.76
C VAL A 35 -13.34 5.49 -1.82
N PHE A 36 -14.01 6.63 -1.91
CA PHE A 36 -13.37 7.93 -2.08
C PHE A 36 -13.31 8.67 -0.75
N GLY A 37 -12.26 9.46 -0.56
CA GLY A 37 -12.15 10.30 0.62
C GLY A 37 -11.05 11.33 0.52
N THR A 38 -10.79 12.00 1.63
CA THR A 38 -9.68 12.92 1.79
C THR A 38 -8.84 12.50 2.99
N LEU A 39 -7.52 12.58 2.86
CA LEU A 39 -6.57 12.29 3.93
C LEU A 39 -5.49 13.37 3.94
N SER A 40 -5.38 14.11 5.06
CA SER A 40 -4.41 15.19 5.22
C SER A 40 -4.38 16.18 4.05
N GLY A 41 -5.55 16.54 3.51
CA GLY A 41 -5.70 17.45 2.37
C GLY A 41 -5.47 16.83 0.99
N HIS A 42 -5.23 15.52 0.89
CA HIS A 42 -5.13 14.80 -0.38
C HIS A 42 -6.42 14.05 -0.71
N ASN A 43 -6.87 14.10 -1.96
CA ASN A 43 -7.92 13.22 -2.45
C ASN A 43 -7.37 11.81 -2.62
N VAL A 44 -7.95 10.87 -1.89
CA VAL A 44 -7.54 9.46 -1.82
C VAL A 44 -8.65 8.56 -2.37
N VAL A 45 -8.24 7.51 -3.07
CA VAL A 45 -9.14 6.41 -3.45
C VAL A 45 -8.66 5.12 -2.79
N PHE A 46 -9.56 4.45 -2.09
CA PHE A 46 -9.38 3.13 -1.53
C PHE A 46 -9.99 2.10 -2.46
N VAL A 47 -9.33 0.96 -2.60
CA VAL A 47 -9.84 -0.18 -3.37
C VAL A 47 -9.54 -1.47 -2.63
N CYS A 48 -10.54 -2.34 -2.53
CA CYS A 48 -10.40 -3.66 -1.93
C CYS A 48 -10.15 -4.72 -3.01
N LEU A 49 -9.55 -5.85 -2.64
CA LEU A 49 -9.33 -6.94 -3.59
C LEU A 49 -10.65 -7.66 -3.93
N PRO A 50 -10.93 -7.95 -5.23
CA PRO A 50 -12.02 -8.82 -5.63
C PRO A 50 -11.86 -10.22 -5.04
N GLY A 51 -12.93 -10.74 -4.43
CA GLY A 51 -13.01 -12.16 -4.09
C GLY A 51 -11.90 -12.62 -3.15
N ASN A 52 -11.03 -13.52 -3.61
CA ASN A 52 -9.96 -14.08 -2.77
C ASN A 52 -8.67 -13.25 -2.80
N GLN A 53 -8.00 -13.17 -1.65
CA GLN A 53 -6.69 -12.56 -1.51
C GLN A 53 -5.65 -13.28 -2.40
N GLY A 54 -4.71 -12.52 -2.97
CA GLY A 54 -3.59 -13.11 -3.71
C GLY A 54 -2.89 -12.12 -4.65
N LYS A 55 -1.67 -12.50 -5.07
CA LYS A 55 -0.83 -11.68 -5.96
C LYS A 55 -1.52 -11.34 -7.29
N GLY A 56 -2.24 -12.28 -7.87
CA GLY A 56 -2.99 -12.08 -9.13
C GLY A 56 -4.10 -11.04 -8.98
N SER A 57 -4.94 -11.17 -7.95
CA SER A 57 -6.03 -10.23 -7.66
C SER A 57 -5.48 -8.82 -7.41
N ALA A 58 -4.42 -8.69 -6.61
CA ALA A 58 -3.74 -7.42 -6.38
C ALA A 58 -3.17 -6.78 -7.66
N ALA A 59 -2.56 -7.59 -8.55
CA ALA A 59 -2.06 -7.11 -9.83
C ALA A 59 -3.19 -6.62 -10.75
N THR A 60 -4.32 -7.33 -10.80
CA THR A 60 -5.51 -6.92 -11.57
C THR A 60 -6.08 -5.61 -11.05
N VAL A 61 -6.24 -5.46 -9.74
CA VAL A 61 -6.72 -4.22 -9.11
C VAL A 61 -5.79 -3.06 -9.44
N ALA A 62 -4.48 -3.22 -9.23
CA ALA A 62 -3.50 -2.18 -9.51
C ALA A 62 -3.50 -1.77 -10.99
N THR A 63 -3.69 -2.73 -11.90
CA THR A 63 -3.78 -2.48 -13.35
C THR A 63 -5.03 -1.68 -13.70
N ASN A 64 -6.20 -2.07 -13.18
CA ASN A 64 -7.45 -1.34 -13.42
C ASN A 64 -7.38 0.06 -12.81
N LEU A 65 -6.89 0.19 -11.59
CA LEU A 65 -6.71 1.48 -10.92
C LEU A 65 -5.81 2.41 -11.74
N ALA A 66 -4.74 1.90 -12.35
CA ALA A 66 -3.87 2.68 -13.22
C ALA A 66 -4.55 3.14 -14.53
N ARG A 67 -5.54 2.38 -15.04
CA ARG A 67 -6.32 2.76 -16.23
C ARG A 67 -7.43 3.75 -15.89
N THR A 68 -8.10 3.55 -14.76
CA THR A 68 -9.26 4.35 -14.32
C THR A 68 -8.83 5.71 -13.78
N PHE A 69 -7.72 5.77 -13.03
CA PHE A 69 -7.25 6.98 -12.37
C PHE A 69 -5.90 7.44 -12.92
N LEU A 70 -5.94 8.24 -13.98
CA LEU A 70 -4.76 8.67 -14.73
C LEU A 70 -3.84 9.63 -13.94
N PHE A 71 -4.39 10.33 -12.95
CA PHE A 71 -3.66 11.35 -12.17
C PHE A 71 -3.10 10.84 -10.83
N ILE A 72 -3.26 9.54 -10.54
CA ILE A 72 -2.68 8.94 -9.34
C ILE A 72 -1.16 8.86 -9.46
N LYS A 73 -0.49 9.51 -8.51
CA LYS A 73 0.97 9.60 -8.40
C LYS A 73 1.53 8.56 -7.43
N TRP A 74 0.79 8.29 -6.36
CA TRP A 74 1.22 7.38 -5.30
C TRP A 74 0.22 6.25 -5.12
N ARG A 75 0.72 5.02 -5.04
CA ARG A 75 -0.09 3.82 -4.78
C ARG A 75 0.51 3.12 -3.58
N PHE A 76 -0.30 2.93 -2.55
CA PHE A 76 0.06 2.19 -1.35
C PHE A 76 -0.68 0.86 -1.36
N PHE A 77 0.02 -0.22 -1.03
CA PHE A 77 -0.61 -1.50 -0.74
C PHE A 77 -0.59 -1.69 0.78
N VAL A 78 -1.75 -1.92 1.38
CA VAL A 78 -1.94 -2.02 2.83
C VAL A 78 -2.67 -3.32 3.15
N GLY A 79 -2.23 -4.00 4.18
CA GLY A 79 -2.84 -5.24 4.64
C GLY A 79 -2.23 -5.70 5.96
N ILE A 80 -2.79 -6.78 6.50
CA ILE A 80 -2.24 -7.46 7.67
C ILE A 80 -1.28 -8.58 7.21
N GLY A 81 -0.33 -8.92 8.06
CA GLY A 81 0.62 -10.01 7.81
C GLY A 81 1.02 -10.70 9.11
N GLY A 82 1.58 -11.91 9.00
CA GLY A 82 2.22 -12.58 10.11
C GLY A 82 3.65 -12.08 10.31
N GLY A 83 4.05 -11.85 11.56
CA GLY A 83 5.43 -11.52 11.92
C GLY A 83 6.30 -12.75 12.10
N VAL A 84 7.58 -12.65 11.72
CA VAL A 84 8.62 -13.65 12.01
C VAL A 84 9.71 -12.95 12.84
N PRO A 85 9.54 -12.85 14.18
CA PRO A 85 10.48 -12.14 15.02
C PRO A 85 11.84 -12.85 15.08
N THR A 86 12.90 -12.08 15.27
CA THR A 86 14.28 -12.55 15.45
C THR A 86 14.96 -11.69 16.52
N ASP A 87 16.11 -12.12 17.03
CA ASP A 87 16.89 -11.31 17.99
C ASP A 87 17.26 -9.92 17.46
N LYS A 88 17.37 -9.78 16.14
CA LYS A 88 17.65 -8.50 15.47
C LYS A 88 16.39 -7.67 15.20
N TYR A 89 15.25 -8.32 14.99
CA TYR A 89 13.99 -7.69 14.60
C TYR A 89 12.85 -8.20 15.50
N ASP A 90 12.57 -7.44 16.55
CA ASP A 90 11.49 -7.72 17.51
C ASP A 90 10.13 -7.25 16.95
N ILE A 91 9.57 -8.05 16.03
CA ILE A 91 8.26 -7.78 15.42
C ILE A 91 7.15 -8.33 16.32
N ARG A 92 6.23 -7.47 16.73
CA ARG A 92 5.12 -7.78 17.64
C ARG A 92 3.75 -7.51 17.02
N LEU A 93 2.72 -8.08 17.61
CA LEU A 93 1.34 -7.80 17.22
C LEU A 93 1.04 -6.30 17.44
N GLY A 94 0.53 -5.64 16.40
CA GLY A 94 0.24 -4.20 16.42
C GLY A 94 1.31 -3.36 15.71
N ASP A 95 2.49 -3.93 15.42
CA ASP A 95 3.52 -3.20 14.69
C ASP A 95 3.11 -2.93 13.24
N VAL A 96 3.37 -1.71 12.78
CA VAL A 96 3.21 -1.32 11.37
C VAL A 96 4.56 -1.41 10.68
N VAL A 97 4.69 -2.38 9.78
CA VAL A 97 5.91 -2.57 8.98
C VAL A 97 5.79 -1.80 7.67
N VAL A 98 6.76 -0.92 7.40
CA VAL A 98 6.86 -0.18 6.14
C VAL A 98 7.99 -0.75 5.30
N SER A 99 7.68 -1.14 4.06
CA SER A 99 8.66 -1.68 3.11
C SER A 99 9.82 -0.69 2.90
N MET A 100 11.04 -1.13 3.18
CA MET A 100 12.27 -0.39 2.95
C MET A 100 13.34 -1.32 2.36
N PRO A 101 14.16 -0.84 1.40
CA PRO A 101 15.23 -1.66 0.86
C PRO A 101 16.29 -1.98 1.92
N ASP A 102 16.84 -3.19 1.85
CA ASP A 102 17.97 -3.64 2.69
C ASP A 102 18.87 -4.57 1.87
N GLY A 103 20.16 -4.23 1.79
CA GLY A 103 21.14 -4.90 0.94
C GLY A 103 20.67 -5.06 -0.51
N GLN A 104 20.48 -6.30 -0.94
CA GLN A 104 20.03 -6.65 -2.29
C GLN A 104 18.50 -6.65 -2.47
N TYR A 105 17.73 -6.49 -1.39
CA TYR A 105 16.28 -6.58 -1.41
C TYR A 105 15.65 -5.19 -1.51
N GLY A 106 14.66 -5.03 -2.40
CA GLY A 106 13.93 -3.77 -2.58
C GLY A 106 12.93 -3.43 -1.46
N GLY A 107 12.79 -4.31 -0.46
CA GLY A 107 11.87 -4.17 0.68
C GLY A 107 10.66 -5.10 0.64
N VAL A 108 10.23 -5.53 -0.55
CA VAL A 108 9.30 -6.65 -0.72
C VAL A 108 10.00 -7.76 -1.50
N VAL A 109 9.96 -8.97 -0.96
CA VAL A 109 10.55 -10.17 -1.56
C VAL A 109 9.45 -11.16 -1.89
N GLN A 110 9.39 -11.57 -3.16
CA GLN A 110 8.51 -12.65 -3.59
C GLN A 110 9.20 -14.00 -3.33
N TYR A 111 9.08 -14.49 -2.10
CA TYR A 111 9.81 -15.69 -1.64
C TYR A 111 9.42 -16.98 -2.38
N ASP A 112 8.23 -17.03 -2.98
CA ASP A 112 7.76 -18.20 -3.73
C ASP A 112 8.18 -18.17 -5.22
N LEU A 113 8.77 -17.07 -5.67
CA LEU A 113 9.33 -16.95 -7.00
C LEU A 113 10.82 -17.23 -6.93
N GLY A 114 11.18 -18.50 -6.99
CA GLY A 114 12.57 -18.94 -7.04
C GLY A 114 12.72 -20.28 -7.74
N LYS A 115 13.94 -20.78 -7.68
CA LYS A 115 14.33 -22.04 -8.30
C LYS A 115 15.16 -22.84 -7.30
N ASP A 116 14.71 -24.06 -7.01
CA ASP A 116 15.55 -25.05 -6.34
C ASP A 116 16.72 -25.42 -7.25
N ILE A 117 17.92 -25.27 -6.71
CA ILE A 117 19.15 -25.84 -7.23
C ILE A 117 19.59 -26.96 -6.28
N THR A 118 20.58 -27.76 -6.68
CA THR A 118 20.95 -29.02 -6.01
C THR A 118 21.06 -28.91 -4.48
N ASP A 119 21.54 -27.78 -3.95
CA ASP A 119 21.76 -27.56 -2.52
C ASP A 119 21.19 -26.21 -1.99
N ASP A 120 20.40 -25.48 -2.77
CA ASP A 120 19.94 -24.13 -2.39
C ASP A 120 18.66 -23.69 -3.12
N PHE A 121 18.04 -22.62 -2.66
CA PHE A 121 16.91 -21.96 -3.31
C PHE A 121 17.30 -20.55 -3.76
N VAL A 122 17.31 -20.34 -5.08
CA VAL A 122 17.67 -19.04 -5.66
C VAL A 122 16.41 -18.27 -6.04
N LEU A 123 16.21 -17.12 -5.42
CA LEU A 123 15.14 -16.19 -5.78
C LEU A 123 15.27 -15.75 -7.25
N LYS A 124 14.14 -15.75 -7.95
CA LYS A 124 14.01 -15.38 -9.35
C LYS A 124 13.35 -14.01 -9.45
N GLY A 125 14.16 -12.99 -9.64
CA GLY A 125 13.70 -11.62 -9.83
C GLY A 125 13.73 -10.79 -8.55
N PHE A 126 13.30 -9.53 -8.69
CA PHE A 126 13.27 -8.56 -7.61
C PHE A 126 12.17 -7.54 -7.88
N LEU A 127 11.65 -6.94 -6.81
CA LEU A 127 10.77 -5.78 -6.90
C LEU A 127 11.59 -4.52 -6.70
N TRP A 128 11.29 -3.48 -7.48
CA TRP A 128 11.95 -2.19 -7.33
C TRP A 128 11.65 -1.61 -5.94
N PRO A 129 12.65 -0.99 -5.30
CA PRO A 129 12.43 -0.33 -4.03
C PRO A 129 11.44 0.82 -4.15
N PRO A 130 10.78 1.22 -3.05
CA PRO A 130 9.96 2.41 -3.02
C PRO A 130 10.72 3.65 -3.52
N PRO A 131 10.03 4.57 -4.23
CA PRO A 131 10.63 5.81 -4.71
C PRO A 131 11.37 6.58 -3.60
N PRO A 132 12.48 7.28 -3.91
CA PRO A 132 13.29 7.98 -2.92
C PRO A 132 12.50 8.88 -1.98
N ARG A 133 11.49 9.58 -2.50
CA ARG A 133 10.64 10.48 -1.72
C ARG A 133 9.89 9.76 -0.59
N LEU A 134 9.39 8.55 -0.84
CA LEU A 134 8.72 7.75 0.20
C LEU A 134 9.74 7.21 1.21
N ARG A 135 10.92 6.80 0.76
CA ARG A 135 11.99 6.35 1.66
C ARG A 135 12.46 7.47 2.59
N SER A 136 12.64 8.69 2.08
CA SER A 136 12.95 9.86 2.90
C SER A 136 11.85 10.15 3.93
N ALA A 137 10.58 9.99 3.57
CA ALA A 137 9.47 10.14 4.52
C ALA A 137 9.54 9.09 5.65
N VAL A 138 9.89 7.84 5.35
CA VAL A 138 10.09 6.79 6.37
C VAL A 138 11.27 7.13 7.29
N GLU A 139 12.37 7.65 6.77
CA GLU A 139 13.48 8.10 7.63
C GLU A 139 13.07 9.27 8.53
N MET A 140 12.26 10.22 8.01
CA MET A 140 11.69 11.28 8.84
C MET A 140 10.78 10.71 9.95
N MET A 141 9.91 9.75 9.63
CA MET A 141 9.07 9.09 10.63
C MET A 141 9.91 8.39 11.71
N ARG A 142 11.04 7.77 11.34
CA ARG A 142 11.97 7.16 12.30
C ARG A 142 12.60 8.20 13.21
N LEU A 143 13.05 9.33 12.65
CA LEU A 143 13.61 10.44 13.43
C LEU A 143 12.58 11.05 14.38
N ASP A 144 11.34 11.26 13.91
CA ASP A 144 10.25 11.78 14.73
C ASP A 144 9.96 10.85 15.92
N HIS A 145 10.06 9.53 15.71
CA HIS A 145 9.86 8.55 16.77
C HIS A 145 10.97 8.50 17.83
N LEU A 146 12.14 9.08 17.56
CA LEU A 146 13.20 9.25 18.56
C LEU A 146 12.89 10.39 19.55
N ILE A 147 12.02 11.32 19.16
CA ILE A 147 11.75 12.57 19.88
C ILE A 147 10.32 12.61 20.43
N SER A 148 9.41 11.86 19.82
CA SER A 148 7.98 11.87 20.14
C SER A 148 7.35 10.49 20.01
N GLU A 149 6.30 10.26 20.79
CA GLU A 149 5.47 9.07 20.65
C GLU A 149 4.74 9.06 19.30
N ASN A 150 4.40 7.87 18.82
CA ASN A 150 3.62 7.75 17.60
C ASN A 150 2.18 8.25 17.83
N LYS A 151 1.50 8.62 16.75
CA LYS A 151 0.12 9.16 16.80
C LYS A 151 -0.94 8.10 16.53
N VAL A 152 -0.61 6.82 16.63
CA VAL A 152 -1.56 5.75 16.28
C VAL A 152 -2.79 5.83 17.18
N ASP A 153 -2.60 5.96 18.49
CA ASP A 153 -3.70 6.05 19.45
C ASP A 153 -4.58 7.29 19.24
N GLU A 154 -3.97 8.43 18.88
CA GLU A 154 -4.68 9.66 18.52
C GLU A 154 -5.58 9.43 17.29
N PHE A 155 -5.05 8.81 16.23
CA PHE A 155 -5.82 8.54 15.02
C PHE A 155 -6.91 7.49 15.24
N LEU A 156 -6.65 6.45 16.02
CA LEU A 156 -7.66 5.44 16.37
C LEU A 156 -8.80 6.05 17.19
N SER A 157 -8.46 6.90 18.16
CA SER A 157 -9.46 7.57 19.00
C SER A 157 -10.35 8.53 18.21
N ALA A 158 -9.86 9.12 17.12
CA ALA A 158 -10.66 9.98 16.25
C ALA A 158 -11.64 9.20 15.35
N MET A 159 -11.49 7.88 15.24
CA MET A 159 -12.34 7.01 14.42
C MET A 159 -13.48 6.34 15.20
N LEU A 160 -13.38 6.29 16.54
CA LEU A 160 -14.33 5.65 17.46
C LEU A 160 -15.23 6.68 18.14
#